data_AF-A0A441X682-F1
#
_entry.id   AF-A0A441X682-F1
#
_cell.length_a   1.000
_cell.length_b   1.000
_cell.length_c   1.000
_cell.angle_alpha   90.00
_cell.angle_beta   90.00
_cell.angle_gamma   90.00
#
_symmetry.space_group_name_H-M   'P 1'
#
loop_
_entity.id
_entity.type
_entity.pdbx_description
1 polymer ?
#
loop_
_entity_poly.entity_id
_entity_poly.type
_entity_poly.pdbx_seq_one_letter_code
_entity_poly.pdbx_strand_id
1 'polypeptide(L)' 'MDAVPYIYRWDRHGRKGQHCAVTARSKPSAASFALPGFGMPKPARFNSIRVEFADGFALVTSGNAIRKAKP' A
#
# COMPACT_ATOMS: atom_id res chain seq x y z
N MET A 1 23.31 4.72 -0.80
CA MET A 1 22.16 5.66 -0.69
C MET A 1 21.08 5.11 -1.60
N ASP A 2 20.49 4.00 -1.19
CA ASP A 2 19.63 3.21 -2.05
C ASP A 2 18.34 3.96 -2.33
N ALA A 3 18.19 4.33 -3.60
CA ALA A 3 17.05 5.05 -4.16
C ALA A 3 15.80 4.18 -4.03
N VAL A 4 15.21 4.20 -2.84
CA VAL A 4 13.99 3.46 -2.54
C VAL A 4 12.89 3.92 -3.51
N PRO A 5 12.39 3.02 -4.38
CA PRO A 5 11.68 3.41 -5.60
C PRO A 5 10.22 3.81 -5.35
N TYR A 6 9.76 3.80 -4.10
CA TYR A 6 8.40 4.13 -3.73
C TYR A 6 8.35 5.30 -2.75
N ILE A 7 7.31 6.11 -2.88
CA ILE A 7 6.95 7.19 -1.97
C ILE A 7 5.69 6.75 -1.22
N TYR A 8 5.73 6.80 0.11
CA TYR A 8 4.57 6.54 0.96
C TYR A 8 3.62 7.74 0.89
N ARG A 9 2.36 7.53 0.50
CA ARG A 9 1.41 8.64 0.25
C ARG A 9 0.34 8.82 1.31
N TRP A 10 0.31 7.95 2.32
CA TRP A 10 -0.75 7.97 3.31
C TRP A 10 -0.34 8.77 4.54
N ASP A 11 -1.26 9.58 5.05
CA ASP A 11 -1.07 10.32 6.29
C ASP A 11 -1.40 9.44 7.51
N ARG A 12 -0.65 8.35 7.64
CA ARG A 12 -0.69 7.46 8.81
C ARG A 12 0.74 7.38 9.33
N HIS A 13 0.92 7.54 10.64
CA HIS A 13 2.23 7.60 11.32
C HIS A 13 3.09 8.83 10.95
N GLY A 14 2.56 9.87 10.29
CA GLY A 14 3.30 11.11 9.99
C GLY A 14 4.41 10.96 8.95
N ARG A 15 4.35 9.93 8.10
CA ARG A 15 5.43 9.58 7.14
C ARG A 15 5.09 9.85 5.68
N LYS A 16 4.05 10.65 5.42
CA LYS A 16 3.62 10.98 4.07
C LYS A 16 4.74 11.69 3.32
N GLY A 17 5.03 11.24 2.11
CA GLY A 17 6.09 11.77 1.25
C GLY A 17 7.45 11.12 1.44
N GLN A 18 7.64 10.27 2.46
CA GLN A 18 8.92 9.59 2.66
C GLN A 18 9.13 8.47 1.63
N HIS A 19 10.38 8.26 1.25
CA HIS A 19 10.77 7.12 0.43
C HIS A 19 10.77 5.82 1.24
N CYS A 20 10.33 4.74 0.61
CA CYS A 20 10.27 3.41 1.20
C CYS A 20 10.60 2.28 0.22
N ALA A 21 11.14 1.20 0.77
CA ALA A 21 11.33 -0.07 0.08
C ALA A 21 10.07 -0.92 0.24
N VAL A 22 9.74 -1.72 -0.78
CA VAL A 22 8.73 -2.77 -0.65
C VAL A 22 9.45 -4.10 -0.51
N THR A 23 9.37 -4.71 0.68
CA THR A 23 10.08 -5.95 1.01
C THR A 23 9.21 -7.19 0.82
N ALA A 24 7.88 -7.04 0.86
CA ALA A 24 6.95 -8.12 0.53
C ALA A 24 5.68 -7.57 -0.13
N ARG A 25 5.09 -8.35 -1.03
CA ARG A 25 3.82 -8.01 -1.71
C ARG A 25 2.95 -9.26 -1.84
N SER A 26 1.72 -9.16 -1.32
CA SER A 26 0.70 -10.18 -1.55
C SER A 26 0.18 -10.17 -2.98
N LYS A 27 -0.28 -11.33 -3.45
CA LYS A 27 -0.95 -11.44 -4.76
C LYS A 27 -2.27 -10.67 -4.67
N PRO A 28 -2.53 -9.70 -5.57
CA PRO A 28 -3.77 -8.96 -5.52
C PRO A 28 -4.94 -9.91 -5.77
N SER A 29 -5.90 -9.89 -4.87
CA SER A 29 -7.17 -10.62 -5.03
C SER A 29 -8.32 -9.62 -5.11
N ALA A 30 -9.32 -9.95 -5.91
CA ALA A 30 -10.59 -9.25 -5.87
C ALA A 30 -11.39 -9.82 -4.69
N ALA A 31 -11.76 -8.96 -3.75
CA ALA A 31 -12.72 -9.31 -2.71
C ALA A 31 -13.94 -8.41 -2.90
N SER A 32 -15.11 -9.03 -3.03
CA SER A 32 -16.39 -8.36 -3.00
C SER A 32 -17.43 -9.33 -2.46
N PHE A 33 -18.38 -8.82 -1.69
CA PHE A 33 -19.48 -9.61 -1.16
C PHE A 33 -20.77 -8.84 -1.38
N ALA A 34 -21.80 -9.53 -1.85
CA ALA A 34 -23.13 -8.94 -2.06
C ALA A 34 -23.87 -8.87 -0.72
N LEU A 35 -24.24 -7.67 -0.28
CA LEU A 35 -25.18 -7.50 0.83
C LEU A 35 -26.61 -7.35 0.29
N PRO A 36 -27.57 -8.18 0.74
CA PRO A 36 -28.98 -7.99 0.43
C PRO A 36 -29.44 -6.57 0.78
N GLY A 37 -30.13 -5.90 -0.15
CA GLY A 37 -30.61 -4.53 0.03
C GLY A 37 -29.58 -3.42 -0.16
N PHE A 38 -28.31 -3.74 -0.48
CA PHE A 38 -27.23 -2.77 -0.59
C PHE A 38 -26.49 -2.85 -1.94
N GLY A 39 -27.00 -2.11 -2.93
CA GLY A 39 -26.31 -1.80 -4.19
C GLY A 39 -25.67 -2.98 -4.93
N MET A 40 -24.85 -2.67 -5.94
CA MET A 40 -23.99 -3.68 -6.55
C MET A 40 -22.65 -3.74 -5.81
N PRO A 41 -22.14 -4.94 -5.47
CA PRO A 41 -20.87 -5.08 -4.78
C PRO A 41 -19.73 -4.58 -5.68
N LYS A 42 -18.96 -3.61 -5.18
CA LYS A 42 -17.80 -3.06 -5.89
C LYS A 42 -16.57 -3.92 -5.58
N PRO A 43 -15.91 -4.51 -6.60
CA PRO A 43 -14.71 -5.30 -6.35
C PRO A 43 -13.59 -4.40 -5.82
N ALA A 44 -13.09 -4.72 -4.63
CA ALA A 44 -11.91 -4.07 -4.07
C ALA A 44 -10.67 -4.90 -4.42
N ARG A 45 -9.60 -4.23 -4.86
CA ARG A 45 -8.32 -4.86 -5.15
C ARG A 45 -7.52 -4.95 -3.85
N PHE A 46 -7.60 -6.09 -3.18
CA PHE A 46 -6.93 -6.30 -1.90
C PHE A 46 -5.46 -6.62 -2.14
N ASN A 47 -4.59 -5.72 -1.72
CA ASN A 47 -3.14 -5.85 -1.88
C ASN A 47 -2.44 -5.42 -0.59
N SER A 48 -2.05 -6.35 0.26
CA SER A 48 -1.15 -6.06 1.38
C SER A 48 0.30 -6.02 0.90
N ILE A 49 1.07 -5.03 1.34
CA ILE A 49 2.49 -4.88 1.10
C ILE A 49 3.21 -4.60 2.42
N ARG A 50 4.43 -5.12 2.59
CA ARG A 50 5.34 -4.71 3.65
C ARG A 50 6.24 -3.62 3.09
N VAL A 51 6.30 -2.49 3.79
CA VAL A 51 7.22 -1.40 3.47
C VAL A 51 8.22 -1.20 4.58
N GLU A 52 9.42 -0.79 4.21
CA GLU A 52 10.52 -0.48 5.12
C GLU A 52 11.10 0.89 4.76
N PHE A 53 11.34 1.70 5.77
CA PHE A 53 11.85 3.06 5.64
C PHE A 53 13.35 3.10 5.99
N ALA A 54 14.03 4.19 5.64
CA ALA A 54 15.47 4.33 5.86
C ALA A 54 15.88 4.30 7.35
N ASP A 55 14.95 4.61 8.26
CA ASP A 55 15.14 4.54 9.71
C ASP A 55 14.95 3.12 10.29
N GLY A 56 14.73 2.11 9.45
CA GLY A 56 14.50 0.72 9.86
C GLY A 56 13.07 0.44 10.33
N PHE A 57 12.18 1.43 10.29
CA PHE A 57 10.77 1.20 10.58
C PHE A 57 10.13 0.38 9.47
N ALA A 58 9.37 -0.64 9.85
CA ALA A 58 8.62 -1.47 8.92
C ALA A 58 7.14 -1.51 9.28
N LEU A 59 6.28 -1.51 8.26
CA LEU A 59 4.84 -1.66 8.44
C LEU A 59 4.22 -2.46 7.29
N VAL A 60 3.05 -3.05 7.55
CA VAL A 60 2.21 -3.65 6.51
C VAL A 60 1.06 -2.69 6.19
N THR A 61 0.89 -2.36 4.92
CA THR A 61 -0.13 -1.43 4.43
C THR A 61 -0.73 -1.90 3.12
N SER A 62 -1.76 -1.22 2.62
CA SER A 62 -2.27 -1.48 1.28
C SER A 62 -1.22 -1.06 0.24
N GLY A 63 -1.13 -1.79 -0.88
CA GLY A 63 -0.35 -1.38 -2.04
C GLY A 63 -0.85 -0.06 -2.64
N ASN A 64 -2.08 0.32 -2.34
CA ASN A 64 -2.61 1.64 -2.65
C ASN A 64 -2.02 2.74 -1.75
N ALA A 65 -1.26 2.45 -0.70
CA ALA A 65 -0.65 3.46 0.16
C ALA A 65 0.72 3.94 -0.34
N ILE A 66 1.24 3.36 -1.42
CA ILE A 66 2.51 3.74 -2.04
C ILE A 66 2.32 4.20 -3.48
N ARG A 67 3.27 4.99 -3.97
CA ARG A 67 3.36 5.40 -5.38
C ARG A 67 4.80 5.19 -5.84
N LYS A 68 5.02 4.79 -7.09
CA LYS A 68 6.38 4.79 -7.66
C LYS A 68 6.91 6.22 -7.67
N ALA A 69 8.13 6.42 -7.22
CA ALA A 69 8.87 7.65 -7.47
C ALA A 69 8.99 7.82 -8.99
N LYS A 70 8.74 9.02 -9.50
CA LYS A 70 9.08 9.31 -10.90
C LYS A 70 10.62 9.30 -11.02
N PRO A 71 11.17 8.80 -12.13
CA PRO A 71 12.59 8.97 -12.43
C PRO A 71 12.96 10.46 -12.50
#